data_AF-A0A965PT82-F1
#
_entry.id   AF-A0A965PT82-F1
#
_cell.length_a   1.000
_cell.length_b   1.000
_cell.length_c   1.000
_cell.angle_alpha   90.00
_cell.angle_beta   90.00
_cell.angle_gamma   90.00
#
_symmetry.space_group_name_H-M   'P 1'
#
loop_
_entity.id
_entity.type
_entity.pdbx_description
1 polymer ?
#
loop_
_entity_poly.entity_id
_entity_poly.type
_entity_poly.pdbx_seq_one_letter_code
_entity_poly.pdbx_strand_id
1 'polypeptide(L)'
;MKLKNIILVLGGLLLLIGLIKPDLSLWIPSNHCGKKDSVNIESPLDDNIKKEAQEVASLLKSFGYSSKDDSCRLRDLYLDLAKLIELDGDNQVVKNTDEIRQANSIAGVMLELDIKGKYSNLAKETKDVIVAAIGDDHLLLSPELRNKAVDAFKALAWACNEGTK
;
A
#
# COMPACT_ATOMS: atom_id res chain seq x y z
N MET A 1 15.06 -16.01 -47.57
CA MET A 1 13.81 -15.21 -47.60
C MET A 1 14.20 -13.76 -47.90
N LYS A 2 13.63 -13.12 -48.92
CA LYS A 2 14.04 -11.75 -49.32
C LYS A 2 13.56 -10.74 -48.27
N LEU A 3 14.38 -9.74 -47.92
CA LEU A 3 14.10 -8.70 -46.90
C LEU A 3 12.72 -8.04 -47.09
N LYS A 4 12.32 -7.81 -48.34
CA LYS A 4 10.99 -7.26 -48.71
C LYS A 4 9.82 -8.11 -48.19
N ASN A 5 9.96 -9.44 -48.20
CA ASN A 5 8.90 -10.34 -47.76
C ASN A 5 8.79 -10.36 -46.22
N ILE A 6 9.90 -10.12 -45.51
CA ILE A 6 9.90 -10.03 -44.04
C ILE A 6 9.20 -8.74 -43.60
N ILE A 7 9.49 -7.61 -44.26
CA ILE A 7 8.86 -6.31 -43.93
C ILE A 7 7.35 -6.35 -44.14
N LEU A 8 6.89 -7.00 -45.22
CA LEU A 8 5.47 -7.10 -45.54
C LEU A 8 4.70 -7.97 -44.53
N VAL A 9 5.33 -9.07 -44.08
CA VAL A 9 4.77 -9.93 -43.02
C VAL A 9 4.74 -9.19 -41.68
N LEU A 10 5.80 -8.45 -41.34
CA LEU A 10 5.85 -7.65 -40.11
C LEU A 10 4.77 -6.56 -40.08
N GLY A 11 4.61 -5.85 -41.20
CA GLY A 11 3.60 -4.79 -41.35
C GLY A 11 2.17 -5.34 -41.22
N GLY A 12 1.90 -6.50 -41.84
CA GLY A 12 0.61 -7.18 -41.70
C GLY A 12 0.32 -7.59 -40.26
N LEU A 13 1.33 -8.11 -39.55
CA LEU A 13 1.22 -8.49 -38.13
C LEU A 13 0.92 -7.28 -37.24
N LEU A 14 1.61 -6.15 -37.45
CA LEU A 14 1.40 -4.92 -36.68
C LEU A 14 -0.01 -4.33 -36.89
N LEU A 15 -0.53 -4.38 -38.13
CA LEU A 15 -1.90 -3.96 -38.41
C LEU A 15 -2.93 -4.88 -37.73
N LEU A 16 -2.67 -6.18 -37.70
CA LEU A 16 -3.52 -7.15 -37.00
C LEU A 16 -3.53 -6.89 -35.49
N ILE A 17 -2.37 -6.64 -34.89
CA ILE A 17 -2.24 -6.29 -33.47
C ILE A 17 -2.99 -4.99 -33.17
N GLY A 18 -2.89 -3.98 -34.05
CA GLY A 18 -3.61 -2.71 -33.90
C GLY A 18 -5.14 -2.85 -33.96
N LEU A 19 -5.65 -3.77 -34.78
CA LEU A 19 -7.09 -4.04 -34.93
C LEU A 19 -7.66 -4.89 -33.79
N ILE A 20 -6.92 -5.92 -33.38
CA ILE A 20 -7.36 -6.86 -32.34
C ILE A 20 -7.21 -6.23 -30.95
N LYS A 21 -6.31 -5.25 -30.80
CA LYS A 21 -5.94 -4.65 -29.50
C LYS A 21 -5.79 -5.74 -28.43
N PRO A 22 -4.95 -6.76 -28.67
CA PRO A 22 -4.76 -7.82 -27.69
C PRO A 22 -4.30 -7.18 -26.39
N ASP A 23 -4.84 -7.65 -25.28
CA ASP A 23 -4.41 -7.19 -23.96
C ASP A 23 -2.97 -7.66 -23.71
N LEU A 24 -2.01 -6.75 -23.92
CA LEU A 24 -0.59 -6.98 -23.73
C LEU A 24 -0.15 -6.80 -22.27
N SER A 25 -1.09 -6.58 -21.33
CA SER A 25 -0.79 -6.42 -19.91
C SER A 25 -0.06 -7.63 -19.31
N LEU A 26 -0.25 -8.83 -19.88
CA LEU A 26 0.49 -10.05 -19.52
C LEU A 26 1.98 -10.02 -19.87
N TRP A 27 2.41 -9.12 -20.78
CA TRP A 27 3.79 -9.01 -21.25
C TRP A 27 4.53 -7.78 -20.70
N ILE A 28 3.80 -6.87 -20.05
CA ILE A 28 4.40 -5.82 -19.24
C ILE A 28 4.84 -6.48 -17.94
N PRO A 29 6.13 -6.43 -17.57
CA PRO A 29 6.54 -6.82 -16.22
C PRO A 29 5.77 -5.92 -15.26
N SER A 30 4.74 -6.47 -14.62
CA SER A 30 4.14 -5.83 -13.48
C SER A 30 5.25 -5.70 -12.45
N ASN A 31 5.29 -4.55 -11.78
CA ASN A 31 6.09 -4.36 -10.57
C ASN A 31 5.52 -5.27 -9.47
N HIS A 32 5.57 -6.58 -9.68
CA HIS A 32 5.32 -7.58 -8.68
C HIS A 32 6.19 -7.20 -7.49
N CYS A 33 5.63 -7.34 -6.29
CA CYS A 33 6.39 -7.43 -5.06
C CYS A 33 7.59 -8.36 -5.28
N GLY A 34 8.73 -7.77 -5.64
CA GLY A 34 9.90 -8.53 -6.00
C GLY A 34 10.34 -9.32 -4.78
N LYS A 35 11.08 -10.40 -4.99
CA LYS A 35 11.96 -10.98 -3.95
C LYS A 35 13.07 -9.99 -3.55
N LYS A 36 12.74 -8.71 -3.36
CA LYS A 36 13.58 -7.75 -2.67
C LYS A 36 13.55 -8.16 -1.21
N ASP A 37 14.76 -8.33 -0.67
CA ASP A 37 15.15 -8.58 0.71
C ASP A 37 13.98 -8.50 1.69
N SER A 38 13.74 -9.58 2.43
CA SER A 38 12.74 -9.64 3.49
C SER A 38 12.85 -8.39 4.36
N VAL A 39 11.98 -7.40 4.11
CA VAL A 39 11.93 -6.19 4.90
C VAL A 39 11.52 -6.67 6.29
N ASN A 40 12.46 -6.65 7.22
CA ASN A 40 12.20 -7.06 8.58
C ASN A 40 11.42 -5.94 9.25
N ILE A 41 10.09 -6.03 9.18
CA ILE A 41 9.19 -5.12 9.88
C ILE A 41 8.87 -5.76 11.23
N GLU A 42 9.22 -5.04 12.29
CA GLU A 42 8.97 -5.48 13.66
C GLU A 42 7.47 -5.43 13.98
N SER A 43 7.02 -6.36 14.83
CA SER A 43 5.66 -6.35 15.36
C SER A 43 5.45 -5.10 16.23
N PRO A 44 4.23 -4.50 16.22
CA PRO A 44 3.89 -3.45 17.16
C PRO A 44 4.06 -3.92 18.61
N LEU A 45 4.57 -3.03 19.46
CA LEU A 45 4.76 -3.28 20.89
C LEU A 45 3.50 -2.96 21.71
N ASP A 46 2.73 -1.96 21.30
CA ASP A 46 1.47 -1.59 21.95
C ASP A 46 0.39 -2.64 21.63
N ASP A 47 -0.20 -3.23 22.67
CA ASP A 47 -1.16 -4.32 22.54
C ASP A 47 -2.47 -3.90 21.85
N ASN A 48 -2.91 -2.65 22.02
CA ASN A 48 -4.13 -2.15 21.39
C ASN A 48 -3.89 -1.99 19.88
N ILE A 49 -2.79 -1.32 19.50
CA ILE A 49 -2.40 -1.16 18.09
C ILE A 49 -2.18 -2.53 17.44
N LYS A 50 -1.51 -3.44 18.16
CA LYS A 50 -1.21 -4.79 17.68
C LYS A 50 -2.49 -5.58 17.41
N LYS A 51 -3.48 -5.52 18.30
CA LYS A 51 -4.77 -6.20 18.13
C LYS A 51 -5.43 -5.74 16.82
N GLU A 52 -5.59 -4.44 16.61
CA GLU A 52 -6.22 -3.91 15.40
C GLU A 52 -5.39 -4.23 14.14
N ALA A 53 -4.06 -4.17 14.22
CA ALA A 53 -3.18 -4.53 13.12
C ALA A 53 -3.27 -6.02 12.74
N GLN A 54 -3.53 -6.90 13.70
CA GLN A 54 -3.78 -8.32 13.44
C GLN A 54 -5.09 -8.54 12.68
N GLU A 55 -6.11 -7.71 12.90
CA GLU A 55 -7.37 -7.76 12.15
C GLU A 55 -7.13 -7.41 10.68
N VAL A 56 -6.33 -6.37 10.40
CA VAL A 56 -5.88 -6.01 9.04
C VAL A 56 -5.10 -7.15 8.39
N ALA A 57 -4.13 -7.74 9.10
CA ALA A 57 -3.31 -8.83 8.58
C ALA A 57 -4.16 -10.06 8.23
N SER A 58 -5.09 -10.42 9.11
CA SER A 58 -6.02 -11.55 8.92
C SER A 58 -6.96 -11.31 7.75
N LEU A 59 -7.47 -10.08 7.61
CA LEU A 59 -8.28 -9.68 6.48
C LEU A 59 -7.52 -9.84 5.17
N LEU A 60 -6.31 -9.31 5.05
CA LEU A 60 -5.49 -9.40 3.83
C LEU A 60 -5.15 -10.86 3.47
N LYS A 61 -4.85 -11.71 4.47
CA LYS A 61 -4.63 -13.16 4.28
C LYS A 61 -5.86 -13.86 3.72
N SER A 62 -7.07 -13.44 4.11
CA SER A 62 -8.31 -14.06 3.61
C SER A 62 -8.50 -13.90 2.09
N PHE A 63 -7.90 -12.87 1.49
CA PHE A 63 -7.90 -12.64 0.04
C PHE A 63 -6.76 -13.37 -0.71
N GLY A 64 -5.88 -14.05 0.01
CA GLY A 64 -4.87 -14.96 -0.53
C GLY A 64 -3.89 -14.29 -1.52
N TYR A 65 -3.67 -14.94 -2.67
CA TYR A 65 -2.71 -14.45 -3.66
C TYR A 65 -3.11 -13.10 -4.29
N SER A 66 -4.42 -12.82 -4.37
CA SER A 66 -4.94 -11.62 -5.02
C SER A 66 -4.58 -10.31 -4.31
N SER A 67 -4.23 -10.39 -3.02
CA SER A 67 -3.85 -9.26 -2.18
C SER A 67 -2.36 -9.05 -2.05
N LYS A 68 -1.51 -9.97 -2.53
CA LYS A 68 -0.06 -9.91 -2.27
C LYS A 68 0.60 -8.66 -2.82
N ASP A 69 0.31 -8.32 -4.08
CA ASP A 69 0.91 -7.15 -4.72
C ASP A 69 0.45 -5.85 -4.04
N ASP A 70 -0.86 -5.70 -3.88
CA ASP A 70 -1.47 -4.54 -3.21
C ASP A 70 -0.95 -4.39 -1.77
N SER A 71 -0.81 -5.49 -1.03
CA SER A 71 -0.30 -5.49 0.35
C SER A 71 1.17 -5.06 0.40
N CYS A 72 2.01 -5.48 -0.55
CA CYS A 72 3.39 -5.00 -0.60
C CYS A 72 3.47 -3.50 -0.90
N ARG A 73 2.65 -3.02 -1.84
CA ARG A 73 2.61 -1.59 -2.20
C ARG A 73 2.10 -0.73 -1.04
N LEU A 74 1.06 -1.20 -0.35
CA LEU A 74 0.54 -0.57 0.86
C LEU A 74 1.58 -0.57 2.00
N ARG A 75 2.26 -1.70 2.22
CA ARG A 75 3.35 -1.80 3.20
C ARG A 75 4.40 -0.72 2.97
N ASP A 76 4.89 -0.61 1.74
CA ASP A 76 5.96 0.35 1.40
C ASP A 76 5.47 1.80 1.58
N LEU A 77 4.25 2.11 1.13
CA LEU A 77 3.66 3.42 1.35
C LEU A 77 3.49 3.74 2.85
N TYR A 78 3.00 2.80 3.65
CA TYR A 78 2.83 3.02 5.09
C TYR A 78 4.16 3.25 5.81
N LEU A 79 5.24 2.59 5.39
CA LEU A 79 6.59 2.90 5.90
C LEU A 79 7.03 4.31 5.52
N ASP A 80 6.73 4.78 4.31
CA ASP A 80 7.07 6.13 3.88
C ASP A 80 6.21 7.20 4.55
N LEU A 81 4.92 6.92 4.81
CA LEU A 81 4.06 7.78 5.62
C LEU A 81 4.54 7.85 7.08
N ALA A 82 5.02 6.74 7.65
CA ALA A 82 5.63 6.74 8.97
C ALA A 82 6.83 7.69 9.03
N LYS A 83 7.73 7.64 8.03
CA LYS A 83 8.87 8.57 7.94
C LYS A 83 8.42 10.03 7.78
N LEU A 84 7.38 10.29 6.99
CA LEU A 84 6.85 11.64 6.81
C LEU A 84 6.29 12.21 8.12
N ILE A 85 5.62 11.38 8.91
CA ILE A 85 5.10 11.76 10.24
C ILE A 85 6.24 11.93 11.24
N GLU A 86 7.32 11.16 11.14
CA GLU A 86 8.49 11.25 12.02
C GLU A 86 9.24 12.59 11.88
N LEU A 87 9.11 13.30 10.75
CA LEU A 87 9.72 14.61 10.56
C LEU A 87 9.29 15.62 11.64
N ASP A 88 10.27 16.32 12.20
CA ASP A 88 10.11 17.31 13.28
C ASP A 88 10.74 18.67 12.94
N GLY A 89 10.58 19.63 13.86
CA GLY A 89 11.13 20.98 13.75
C GLY A 89 10.66 21.72 12.49
N ASP A 90 11.60 22.35 11.79
CA ASP A 90 11.33 23.12 10.56
C ASP A 90 10.92 22.24 9.36
N ASN A 91 11.14 20.93 9.45
CA ASN A 91 10.80 19.96 8.41
C ASN A 91 9.44 19.28 8.64
N GLN A 92 8.71 19.70 9.67
CA GLN A 92 7.43 19.10 10.04
C GLN A 92 6.38 19.33 8.94
N VAL A 93 5.98 18.24 8.28
CA VAL A 93 4.93 18.26 7.25
C VAL A 93 3.55 18.00 7.85
N VAL A 94 3.44 17.02 8.76
CA VAL A 94 2.17 16.61 9.38
C VAL A 94 2.01 17.25 10.76
N LYS A 95 0.89 17.95 11.00
CA LYS A 95 0.70 18.86 12.14
C LYS A 95 -0.39 18.45 13.12
N ASN A 96 -1.37 17.68 12.68
CA ASN A 96 -2.51 17.30 13.53
C ASN A 96 -3.00 15.88 13.21
N THR A 97 -3.86 15.37 14.07
CA THR A 97 -4.46 14.03 13.96
C THR A 97 -5.38 13.88 12.74
N ASP A 98 -6.00 14.95 12.25
CA ASP A 98 -6.81 14.92 11.04
C ASP A 98 -5.98 14.68 9.78
N GLU A 99 -4.82 15.33 9.64
CA GLU A 99 -3.90 15.11 8.54
C GLU A 99 -3.40 13.66 8.50
N ILE A 100 -3.20 13.04 9.67
CA ILE A 100 -2.84 11.61 9.78
C ILE A 100 -3.98 10.72 9.26
N ARG A 101 -5.21 10.96 9.71
CA ARG A 101 -6.38 10.20 9.25
C ARG A 101 -6.62 10.38 7.75
N GLN A 102 -6.42 11.58 7.23
CA GLN A 102 -6.49 11.88 5.80
C GLN A 102 -5.42 11.13 5.02
N ALA A 103 -4.17 11.12 5.49
CA ALA A 103 -3.07 10.38 4.86
C ALA A 103 -3.40 8.89 4.72
N ASN A 104 -3.97 8.26 5.77
CA ASN A 104 -4.44 6.87 5.67
C ASN A 104 -5.59 6.71 4.66
N SER A 105 -6.58 7.61 4.69
CA SER A 105 -7.76 7.56 3.80
C SER A 105 -7.39 7.63 2.31
N ILE A 106 -6.37 8.42 1.96
CA ILE A 106 -5.93 8.60 0.57
C ILE A 106 -4.87 7.59 0.14
N ALA A 107 -4.29 6.80 1.05
CA ALA A 107 -3.17 5.91 0.76
C ALA A 107 -3.45 4.93 -0.39
N GLY A 108 -4.66 4.36 -0.42
CA GLY A 108 -5.10 3.47 -1.51
C GLY A 108 -5.20 4.18 -2.86
N VAL A 109 -5.64 5.44 -2.85
CA VAL A 109 -5.77 6.28 -4.05
C VAL A 109 -4.39 6.71 -4.58
N MET A 110 -3.46 7.04 -3.68
CA MET A 110 -2.09 7.44 -4.04
C MET A 110 -1.33 6.36 -4.82
N LEU A 111 -1.66 5.09 -4.57
CA LEU A 111 -1.07 3.95 -5.27
C LEU A 111 -1.87 3.53 -6.50
N GLU A 112 -2.95 4.24 -6.86
CA GLU A 112 -3.86 3.83 -7.95
C GLU A 112 -4.29 2.37 -7.82
N LEU A 113 -4.49 1.89 -6.57
CA LEU A 113 -4.89 0.51 -6.34
C LEU A 113 -6.38 0.36 -6.61
N ASP A 114 -6.76 -0.70 -7.32
CA ASP A 114 -8.15 -1.08 -7.52
C ASP A 114 -8.71 -1.75 -6.24
N ILE A 115 -8.79 -0.98 -5.15
CA ILE A 115 -9.24 -1.46 -3.83
C ILE A 115 -10.77 -1.42 -3.72
N LYS A 116 -11.42 -0.54 -4.48
CA LYS A 116 -12.84 -0.23 -4.30
C LYS A 116 -13.68 -1.48 -4.54
N GLY A 117 -14.26 -2.00 -3.47
CA GLY A 117 -15.06 -3.24 -3.50
C GLY A 117 -14.24 -4.54 -3.57
N LYS A 118 -12.92 -4.46 -3.76
CA LYS A 118 -12.01 -5.63 -3.78
C LYS A 118 -11.77 -6.17 -2.37
N TYR A 119 -11.54 -5.28 -1.41
CA TYR A 119 -11.31 -5.65 0.00
C TYR A 119 -12.38 -5.03 0.88
N SER A 120 -13.44 -5.80 1.17
CA SER A 120 -14.46 -5.37 2.14
C SER A 120 -13.81 -5.11 3.49
N ASN A 121 -14.27 -4.05 4.16
CA ASN A 121 -13.81 -3.63 5.49
C ASN A 121 -12.35 -3.18 5.62
N LEU A 122 -11.49 -3.28 4.60
CA LEU A 122 -10.08 -2.88 4.72
C LEU A 122 -9.93 -1.42 5.18
N ALA A 123 -10.70 -0.51 4.60
CA ALA A 123 -10.68 0.90 5.00
C ALA A 123 -11.12 1.14 6.46
N LYS A 124 -12.03 0.29 6.97
CA LYS A 124 -12.45 0.32 8.38
C LYS A 124 -11.32 -0.19 9.26
N GLU A 125 -10.81 -1.38 8.99
CA GLU A 125 -9.77 -2.02 9.83
C GLU A 125 -8.49 -1.17 9.87
N THR A 126 -8.07 -0.56 8.75
CA THR A 126 -6.91 0.34 8.77
C THR A 126 -7.19 1.64 9.53
N LYS A 127 -8.42 2.15 9.50
CA LYS A 127 -8.82 3.31 10.31
C LYS A 127 -8.77 2.97 11.80
N ASP A 128 -9.25 1.79 12.19
CA ASP A 128 -9.31 1.36 13.59
C ASP A 128 -7.90 1.27 14.21
N VAL A 129 -6.88 0.85 13.44
CA VAL A 129 -5.46 0.92 13.86
C VAL A 129 -5.02 2.36 14.16
N ILE A 130 -5.37 3.32 13.31
CA ILE A 130 -5.02 4.73 13.53
C ILE A 130 -5.75 5.27 14.77
N VAL A 131 -7.04 5.00 14.90
CA VAL A 131 -7.84 5.45 16.05
C VAL A 131 -7.34 4.83 17.36
N ALA A 132 -6.93 3.56 17.36
CA ALA A 132 -6.34 2.91 18.54
C ALA A 132 -5.05 3.60 19.01
N ALA A 133 -4.28 4.19 18.09
CA ALA A 133 -3.02 4.84 18.41
C ALA A 133 -3.18 6.31 18.85
N ILE A 134 -4.00 7.09 18.14
CA ILE A 134 -4.07 8.55 18.31
C ILE A 134 -5.46 9.10 18.64
N GLY A 135 -6.48 8.23 18.73
CA GLY A 135 -7.87 8.63 18.97
C GLY A 135 -8.56 9.24 17.75
N ASP A 136 -9.83 9.64 17.93
CA ASP A 136 -10.65 10.27 16.89
C ASP A 136 -10.73 11.80 17.07
N ASP A 137 -10.18 12.35 18.17
CA ASP A 137 -10.20 13.77 18.44
C ASP A 137 -9.32 14.57 17.45
N HIS A 138 -9.66 15.85 17.25
CA HIS A 138 -8.84 16.80 16.50
C HIS A 138 -7.84 17.44 17.46
N LEU A 139 -6.57 17.03 17.38
CA LEU A 139 -5.51 17.49 18.25
C LEU A 139 -4.27 17.86 17.44
N LEU A 140 -3.55 18.88 17.90
CA LEU A 140 -2.19 19.14 17.41
C LEU A 140 -1.27 17.98 17.81
N LEU A 141 -0.35 17.63 16.93
CA LEU A 141 0.60 16.55 17.17
C LEU A 141 1.67 16.97 18.19
N SER A 142 1.46 16.56 19.44
CA SER A 142 2.54 16.54 20.43
C SER A 142 3.62 15.52 20.04
N PRO A 143 4.85 15.63 20.56
CA PRO A 143 5.90 14.63 20.30
C PRO A 143 5.48 13.20 20.64
N GLU A 144 4.72 13.02 21.73
CA GLU A 144 4.22 11.70 22.13
C GLU A 144 3.16 11.17 21.13
N LEU A 145 2.20 12.00 20.74
CA LEU A 145 1.18 11.60 19.76
C LEU A 145 1.79 11.33 18.38
N ARG A 146 2.86 12.06 18.02
CA ARG A 146 3.62 11.81 16.80
C ARG A 146 4.26 10.43 16.82
N ASN A 147 4.90 10.05 17.92
CA ASN A 147 5.48 8.71 18.05
C ASN A 147 4.41 7.61 17.95
N LYS A 148 3.27 7.79 18.62
CA LYS A 148 2.12 6.86 18.51
C LYS A 148 1.60 6.76 17.07
N ALA A 149 1.52 7.87 16.35
CA ALA A 149 1.16 7.87 14.94
C ALA A 149 2.18 7.11 14.09
N VAL A 150 3.47 7.36 14.28
CA VAL A 150 4.55 6.63 13.59
C VAL A 150 4.41 5.13 13.84
N ASP A 151 4.17 4.72 15.09
CA ASP A 151 3.97 3.32 15.46
C ASP A 151 2.73 2.72 14.80
N ALA A 152 1.64 3.48 14.67
CA ALA A 152 0.43 3.04 13.96
C ALA A 152 0.69 2.75 12.48
N PHE A 153 1.45 3.62 11.79
CA PHE A 153 1.80 3.41 10.38
C PHE A 153 2.81 2.28 10.20
N LYS A 154 3.78 2.12 11.11
CA LYS A 154 4.65 0.94 11.15
C LYS A 154 3.85 -0.34 11.40
N ALA A 155 2.81 -0.28 12.23
CA ALA A 155 1.90 -1.40 12.50
C ALA A 155 1.07 -1.78 11.27
N LEU A 156 0.56 -0.80 10.52
CA LEU A 156 -0.11 -1.04 9.25
C LEU A 156 0.84 -1.66 8.22
N ALA A 157 2.07 -1.19 8.13
CA ALA A 157 3.09 -1.79 7.28
C ALA A 157 3.39 -3.24 7.69
N TRP A 158 3.52 -3.50 8.99
CA TRP A 158 3.68 -4.85 9.53
C TRP A 158 2.49 -5.74 9.15
N ALA A 159 1.26 -5.26 9.34
CA ALA A 159 0.05 -6.01 9.02
C ALA A 159 -0.05 -6.35 7.53
N CYS A 160 0.30 -5.41 6.66
CA CYS A 160 0.36 -5.63 5.23
C CYS A 160 1.43 -6.67 4.87
N ASN A 161 2.61 -6.60 5.50
CA ASN A 161 3.67 -7.57 5.30
C ASN A 161 3.27 -8.98 5.78
N GLU A 162 2.65 -9.08 6.96
CA GLU A 162 2.07 -10.33 7.44
C GLU A 162 0.99 -10.86 6.51
N GLY A 163 0.15 -9.98 5.95
CA GLY A 163 -0.87 -10.28 4.94
C GLY A 163 -0.33 -11.05 3.72
N THR A 164 0.94 -10.85 3.36
CA THR A 164 1.58 -11.49 2.20
C THR A 164 2.14 -12.89 2.47
N LYS A 165 2.33 -13.24 3.75
CA LYS A 165 2.89 -14.52 4.20
C LYS A 165 1.82 -15.59 4.18
#